data_AF-A0A7W0QAK7-F1
#
_entry.id   AF-A0A7W0QAK7-F1
#
_cell.length_a   1.000
_cell.length_b   1.000
_cell.length_c   1.000
_cell.angle_alpha   90.00
_cell.angle_beta   90.00
_cell.angle_gamma   90.00
#
_symmetry.space_group_name_H-M   'P 1'
#
loop_
_entity.id
_entity.type
_entity.pdbx_description
1 polymer ?
#
loop_
_entity_poly.entity_id
_entity_poly.type
_entity_poly.pdbx_seq_one_letter_code
_entity_poly.pdbx_strand_id
1 'polypeptide(L)'
;MNRAWLIVCLVACGGRQAATTIHTPQDYEQVVVDVVERVIEIFRDGGINCNMISGDLRSLNGSQKVAAARAWKKDHPESHETMKAAIAARRSELDKVMGPAARQCPGPIKGLVAELTE
;
A
#
# COMPACT_ATOMS: atom_id res chain seq x y z
N MET A 1 10.71 7.60 53.48
CA MET A 1 11.96 6.90 53.13
C MET A 1 11.69 5.96 51.97
N ASN A 2 12.23 6.32 50.80
CA ASN A 2 12.68 5.50 49.67
C ASN A 2 12.19 4.05 49.54
N ARG A 3 11.57 3.74 48.40
CA ARG A 3 12.30 3.08 47.28
C ARG A 3 11.42 2.97 46.03
N ALA A 4 11.89 3.63 44.98
CA ALA A 4 11.51 3.41 43.59
C ALA A 4 11.95 2.00 43.15
N TRP A 5 11.14 1.36 42.31
CA TRP A 5 11.64 0.43 41.28
C TRP A 5 10.89 0.69 39.98
N LEU A 6 11.65 1.22 39.03
CA LEU A 6 11.37 1.28 37.61
C LEU A 6 11.15 -0.13 37.08
N ILE A 7 10.07 -0.35 36.33
CA ILE A 7 10.07 -1.35 35.27
C ILE A 7 9.80 -0.62 33.96
N VAL A 8 10.92 -0.22 33.36
CA VAL A 8 11.04 0.13 31.94
C VAL A 8 10.88 -1.17 31.16
N CYS A 9 9.73 -1.37 30.52
CA CYS A 9 9.61 -2.34 29.43
C CYS A 9 9.84 -1.60 28.10
N LEU A 10 11.11 -1.31 27.83
CA LEU A 10 11.60 -1.11 26.47
C LEU A 10 11.61 -2.48 25.78
N VAL A 11 10.57 -2.76 25.00
CA VAL A 11 10.62 -3.79 23.96
C VAL A 11 10.56 -3.06 22.62
N ALA A 12 11.73 -2.61 22.18
CA ALA A 12 11.98 -2.34 20.77
C ALA A 12 12.61 -3.60 20.15
N CYS A 13 12.37 -3.79 18.85
CA CYS A 13 12.82 -4.87 17.97
C CYS A 13 11.95 -6.13 17.93
N GLY A 14 11.09 -6.15 16.92
CA GLY A 14 10.20 -7.28 16.60
C GLY A 14 8.80 -6.79 16.26
N GLY A 15 8.68 -5.66 15.55
CA GLY A 15 7.41 -5.21 15.01
C GLY A 15 6.90 -6.20 13.97
N ARG A 16 6.34 -7.33 14.44
CA ARG A 16 5.23 -7.95 13.73
C ARG A 16 4.19 -6.84 13.65
N GLN A 17 4.14 -6.16 12.50
CA GLN A 17 2.93 -5.45 12.11
C GLN A 17 1.80 -6.43 12.41
N ALA A 18 0.87 -6.02 13.28
CA ALA A 18 -0.32 -6.79 13.54
C ALA A 18 -0.91 -7.18 12.18
N ALA A 19 -1.21 -8.46 11.98
CA ALA A 19 -1.71 -8.96 10.72
C ALA A 19 -2.88 -8.07 10.29
N THR A 20 -2.73 -7.33 9.19
CA THR A 20 -3.82 -6.52 8.66
C THR A 20 -4.93 -7.49 8.30
N THR A 21 -6.00 -7.50 9.09
CA THR A 21 -7.15 -8.38 8.89
C THR A 21 -8.33 -7.49 8.56
N ILE A 22 -8.93 -7.73 7.40
CA ILE A 22 -10.12 -7.01 6.94
C ILE A 22 -11.33 -7.77 7.46
N HIS A 23 -12.15 -7.10 8.26
CA HIS A 23 -13.35 -7.72 8.86
C HIS A 23 -14.64 -7.18 8.23
N THR A 24 -14.59 -5.99 7.65
CA THR A 24 -15.74 -5.31 7.08
C THR A 24 -15.44 -4.75 5.69
N PRO A 25 -16.48 -4.47 4.88
CA PRO A 25 -16.32 -3.74 3.63
C PRO A 25 -15.64 -2.36 3.81
N GLN A 26 -15.89 -1.69 4.92
CA GLN A 26 -15.25 -0.41 5.26
C GLN A 26 -13.75 -0.58 5.52
N ASP A 27 -13.34 -1.63 6.23
CA ASP A 27 -11.91 -1.95 6.42
C ASP A 27 -11.24 -2.22 5.07
N TYR A 28 -11.94 -2.93 4.18
CA TYR A 28 -11.44 -3.21 2.83
C TYR A 28 -11.22 -1.92 2.04
N GLU A 29 -12.21 -1.04 2.04
CA GLU A 29 -12.15 0.26 1.36
C GLU A 29 -10.96 1.09 1.88
N GLN A 30 -10.77 1.17 3.20
CA GLN A 30 -9.63 1.87 3.81
C GLN A 30 -8.30 1.26 3.39
N VAL A 31 -8.18 -0.08 3.38
CA VAL A 31 -6.95 -0.75 2.94
C VAL A 31 -6.66 -0.47 1.45
N VAL A 32 -7.68 -0.45 0.59
CA VAL A 32 -7.49 -0.12 -0.83
C VAL A 32 -7.05 1.34 -0.99
N VAL A 33 -7.70 2.27 -0.28
CA VAL A 33 -7.31 3.70 -0.31
C VAL A 33 -5.87 3.86 0.16
N ASP A 34 -5.47 3.24 1.27
CA ASP A 34 -4.10 3.24 1.78
C ASP A 34 -3.09 2.71 0.75
N VAL A 35 -3.42 1.61 0.05
CA VAL A 35 -2.54 1.03 -0.97
C VAL A 35 -2.38 2.00 -2.13
N VAL A 36 -3.46 2.62 -2.60
CA VAL A 36 -3.43 3.59 -3.69
C VAL A 36 -2.65 4.85 -3.31
N GLU A 37 -2.87 5.37 -2.10
CA GLU A 37 -2.11 6.51 -1.57
C GLU A 37 -0.63 6.17 -1.46
N ARG A 38 -0.29 4.96 -1.03
CA ARG A 38 1.11 4.52 -0.97
C ARG A 38 1.74 4.43 -2.36
N VAL A 39 1.00 3.99 -3.38
CA VAL A 39 1.48 4.03 -4.78
C VAL A 39 1.76 5.47 -5.20
N ILE A 40 0.87 6.41 -4.88
CA ILE A 40 1.07 7.85 -5.19
C ILE A 40 2.34 8.38 -4.53
N GLU A 41 2.54 8.10 -3.24
CA GLU A 41 3.74 8.50 -2.49
C GLU A 41 5.01 7.94 -3.12
N ILE A 42 5.02 6.67 -3.51
CA ILE A 42 6.18 6.04 -4.16
C ILE A 42 6.58 6.78 -5.44
N PHE A 43 5.61 7.17 -6.26
CA PHE A 43 5.91 7.95 -7.47
C PHE A 43 6.32 9.40 -7.16
N ARG A 44 5.74 10.01 -6.13
CA ARG A 44 6.10 11.36 -5.70
C ARG A 44 7.53 11.43 -5.16
N ASP A 45 7.90 10.48 -4.32
CA ASP A 45 9.21 10.43 -3.66
C ASP A 45 10.30 9.89 -4.61
N GLY A 46 9.97 8.86 -5.38
CA GLY A 46 10.88 8.26 -6.35
C GLY A 46 11.10 9.11 -7.60
N GLY A 47 10.13 9.98 -7.96
CA GLY A 47 10.20 10.87 -9.12
C GLY A 47 10.42 10.12 -10.43
N ILE A 48 11.65 10.13 -10.94
CA ILE A 48 12.06 9.41 -12.17
C ILE A 48 13.10 8.31 -11.88
N ASN A 49 13.40 8.04 -10.62
CA ASN A 49 14.32 6.99 -10.22
C ASN A 49 13.63 5.62 -10.28
N CYS A 50 13.74 4.96 -11.42
CA CYS A 50 13.06 3.69 -11.69
C CYS A 50 13.44 2.57 -10.72
N ASN A 51 14.67 2.57 -10.20
CA ASN A 51 15.12 1.56 -9.24
C ASN A 51 14.44 1.76 -7.88
N MET A 52 14.31 3.01 -7.43
CA MET A 52 13.61 3.35 -6.19
C MET A 52 12.12 3.00 -6.31
N ILE A 53 11.46 3.49 -7.36
CA ILE A 53 10.04 3.22 -7.60
C ILE A 53 9.76 1.72 -7.68
N SER A 54 10.54 0.97 -8.47
CA SER A 54 10.32 -0.48 -8.60
C SER A 54 10.62 -1.25 -7.32
N GLY A 55 11.61 -0.83 -6.53
CA GLY A 55 11.90 -1.40 -5.22
C GLY A 55 10.73 -1.20 -4.24
N ASP A 56 10.22 0.02 -4.15
CA ASP A 56 9.13 0.34 -3.22
C ASP A 56 7.80 -0.27 -3.65
N LEU A 57 7.50 -0.32 -4.96
CA LEU A 57 6.31 -1.01 -5.47
C LEU A 57 6.37 -2.52 -5.18
N ARG A 58 7.53 -3.16 -5.32
CA ARG A 58 7.69 -4.57 -4.94
C ARG A 58 7.51 -4.79 -3.45
N SER A 59 8.06 -3.89 -2.63
CA SER A 59 7.89 -3.91 -1.17
C SER A 59 6.41 -3.78 -0.78
N LEU A 60 5.69 -2.86 -1.40
CA LEU A 60 4.25 -2.70 -1.22
C LEU A 60 3.48 -3.94 -1.67
N ASN A 61 3.80 -4.51 -2.83
CA ASN A 61 3.14 -5.70 -3.35
C ASN A 61 3.33 -6.92 -2.43
N GLY A 62 4.50 -7.03 -1.80
CA GLY A 62 4.80 -8.07 -0.80
C GLY A 62 4.26 -7.78 0.60
N SER A 63 3.54 -6.66 0.81
CA SER A 63 3.06 -6.27 2.13
C SER A 63 1.84 -7.08 2.58
N GLN A 64 1.67 -7.19 3.90
CA GLN A 64 0.50 -7.83 4.50
C GLN A 64 -0.83 -7.13 4.13
N LYS A 65 -0.80 -5.81 3.90
CA LYS A 65 -1.98 -5.04 3.47
C LYS A 65 -2.50 -5.51 2.10
N VAL A 66 -1.60 -5.60 1.12
CA VAL A 66 -1.95 -6.07 -0.23
C VAL A 66 -2.40 -7.53 -0.20
N ALA A 67 -1.72 -8.37 0.59
CA ALA A 67 -2.13 -9.76 0.79
C ALA A 67 -3.55 -9.89 1.38
N ALA A 68 -3.88 -9.08 2.40
CA ALA A 68 -5.20 -9.07 3.02
C ALA A 68 -6.29 -8.59 2.05
N ALA A 69 -6.02 -7.51 1.30
CA ALA A 69 -6.96 -7.00 0.30
C ALA A 69 -7.24 -8.02 -0.81
N ARG A 70 -6.21 -8.77 -1.25
CA ARG A 70 -6.37 -9.85 -2.24
C ARG A 70 -7.20 -11.01 -1.72
N ALA A 71 -6.94 -11.43 -0.48
CA ALA A 71 -7.73 -12.47 0.18
C ALA A 71 -9.20 -12.05 0.28
N TRP A 72 -9.47 -10.83 0.77
CA TRP A 72 -10.82 -10.28 0.86
C TRP A 72 -11.53 -10.23 -0.50
N LYS A 73 -10.87 -9.69 -1.54
CA LYS A 73 -11.42 -9.59 -2.91
C LYS A 73 -11.79 -10.96 -3.49
N LYS A 74 -11.03 -12.01 -3.15
CA LYS A 74 -11.30 -13.39 -3.58
C LYS A 74 -12.58 -13.94 -2.93
N ASP A 75 -12.78 -13.65 -1.65
CA ASP A 75 -13.94 -14.15 -0.91
C ASP A 75 -15.19 -13.27 -1.08
N HIS A 76 -15.01 -12.01 -1.50
CA HIS A 76 -16.05 -10.98 -1.67
C HIS A 76 -15.93 -10.30 -3.05
N PRO A 77 -16.30 -10.99 -4.15
CA PRO A 77 -16.17 -10.45 -5.51
C PRO A 77 -16.98 -9.15 -5.74
N GLU A 78 -18.04 -8.91 -4.96
CA GLU A 78 -18.80 -7.66 -4.96
C GLU A 78 -17.96 -6.45 -4.53
N SER A 79 -16.89 -6.66 -3.76
CA SER A 79 -15.96 -5.60 -3.33
C SER A 79 -15.12 -5.05 -4.49
N HIS A 80 -15.17 -5.67 -5.67
CA HIS A 80 -14.45 -5.20 -6.86
C HIS A 80 -14.87 -3.78 -7.27
N GLU A 81 -16.15 -3.44 -7.15
CA GLU A 81 -16.64 -2.10 -7.48
C GLU A 81 -16.16 -1.06 -6.46
N THR A 82 -16.08 -1.41 -5.17
CA THR A 82 -15.48 -0.55 -4.13
C THR A 82 -14.02 -0.24 -4.44
N MET A 83 -13.25 -1.25 -4.84
CA MET A 83 -11.86 -1.07 -5.22
C MET A 83 -11.72 -0.14 -6.44
N LYS A 84 -12.52 -0.37 -7.49
CA LYS A 84 -12.54 0.51 -8.67
C LYS A 84 -12.91 1.94 -8.33
N ALA A 85 -13.91 2.15 -7.47
CA ALA A 85 -14.34 3.48 -7.06
C ALA A 85 -13.22 4.22 -6.30
N ALA A 86 -12.54 3.55 -5.37
CA ALA A 86 -11.41 4.12 -4.63
C ALA A 86 -10.26 4.52 -5.56
N ILE A 87 -9.91 3.67 -6.53
CA ILE A 87 -8.87 3.96 -7.52
C ILE A 87 -9.30 5.10 -8.45
N ALA A 88 -10.56 5.10 -8.92
CA ALA A 88 -11.11 6.14 -9.78
C ALA A 88 -11.07 7.51 -9.10
N ALA A 89 -11.37 7.57 -7.79
CA ALA A 89 -11.31 8.80 -7.00
C ALA A 89 -9.89 9.41 -6.93
N ARG A 90 -8.85 8.57 -7.05
CA ARG A 90 -7.44 8.99 -7.02
C ARG A 90 -6.78 9.02 -8.40
N ARG A 91 -7.51 8.69 -9.47
CA ARG A 91 -6.95 8.46 -10.80
C ARG A 91 -6.19 9.66 -11.36
N SER A 92 -6.76 10.86 -11.21
CA SER A 92 -6.12 12.11 -11.66
C SER A 92 -4.78 12.36 -10.97
N GLU A 93 -4.68 12.05 -9.67
CA GLU A 93 -3.44 12.20 -8.92
C GLU A 93 -2.41 11.15 -9.30
N LEU A 94 -2.83 9.88 -9.42
CA LEU A 94 -1.99 8.79 -9.94
C LEU A 94 -1.40 9.15 -11.31
N ASP A 95 -2.23 9.57 -12.27
CA ASP A 95 -1.77 9.92 -13.62
C ASP A 95 -0.79 11.10 -13.58
N LYS A 96 -1.02 12.09 -12.71
CA LYS A 96 -0.12 13.23 -12.51
C LYS A 96 1.25 12.81 -11.98
N VAL A 97 1.31 11.98 -10.93
CA VAL A 97 2.59 11.57 -10.31
C VAL A 97 3.30 10.49 -11.12
N MET A 98 2.56 9.63 -11.82
CA MET A 98 3.12 8.58 -12.67
C MET A 98 3.63 9.12 -14.00
N GLY A 99 3.05 10.20 -14.54
CA GLY A 99 3.35 10.72 -15.88
C GLY A 99 4.85 10.91 -16.20
N PRO A 100 5.68 11.42 -15.28
CA PRO A 100 7.14 11.49 -15.47
C PRO A 100 7.81 10.11 -15.50
N ALA A 101 7.51 9.24 -14.52
CA ALA A 101 8.08 7.90 -14.42
C ALA A 101 7.64 6.99 -15.57
N ALA A 102 6.38 7.06 -16.01
CA ALA A 102 5.84 6.28 -17.11
C ALA A 102 6.55 6.55 -18.44
N ARG A 103 7.15 7.74 -18.61
CA ARG A 103 7.94 8.10 -19.79
C ARG A 103 9.39 7.63 -19.73
N GLN A 104 9.94 7.47 -18.53
CA GLN A 104 11.37 7.25 -18.32
C GLN A 104 11.70 5.85 -17.81
N CYS A 105 10.73 5.15 -17.23
CA CYS A 105 10.92 3.84 -16.64
C CYS A 105 10.28 2.74 -17.50
N PRO A 106 11.03 1.70 -17.87
CA PRO A 106 10.53 0.61 -18.71
C PRO A 106 9.48 -0.25 -17.99
N GLY A 107 8.84 -1.13 -18.79
CA GLY A 107 7.65 -1.95 -18.49
C GLY A 107 7.44 -2.58 -17.09
N PRO A 108 8.45 -3.02 -16.31
CA PRO A 108 8.21 -3.61 -14.98
C PRO A 108 7.41 -2.75 -14.00
N ILE A 109 7.47 -1.41 -14.10
CA ILE A 109 6.68 -0.54 -13.23
C ILE A 109 5.20 -0.60 -13.59
N LYS A 110 4.87 -0.65 -14.88
CA LYS A 110 3.48 -0.67 -15.36
C LYS A 110 2.74 -1.93 -14.90
N GLY A 111 3.41 -3.09 -14.94
CA GLY A 111 2.82 -4.35 -14.47
C GLY A 111 2.55 -4.36 -12.97
N LEU A 112 3.49 -3.85 -12.17
CA LEU A 112 3.32 -3.77 -10.71
C LEU A 112 2.21 -2.80 -10.31
N VAL A 113 2.09 -1.66 -10.99
CA VAL A 113 0.97 -0.73 -10.73
C VAL A 113 -0.35 -1.36 -11.10
N ALA A 114 -0.47 -1.98 -12.29
CA ALA A 114 -1.67 -2.70 -12.69
C ALA A 114 -2.08 -3.73 -11.64
N GLU A 115 -1.16 -4.55 -11.14
CA GLU A 115 -1.43 -5.56 -10.11
C GLU A 115 -1.88 -4.98 -8.74
N LEU A 116 -1.57 -3.71 -8.48
CA LEU A 116 -1.95 -2.99 -7.26
C LEU A 116 -3.23 -2.15 -7.45
N THR A 117 -3.64 -1.88 -8.69
CA THR A 117 -4.75 -0.99 -9.03
C THR A 117 -5.79 -1.62 -9.96
N GLU A 118 -5.84 -2.95 -10.08
CA GLU A 118 -6.82 -3.72 -10.89
C GLU A 118 -7.31 -4.98 -10.17
#